data_AF-A0A1Q4UUK5-F1
#
_entry.id   AF-A0A1Q4UUK5-F1
#
_cell.length_a   1.000
_cell.length_b   1.000
_cell.length_c   1.000
_cell.angle_alpha   90.00
_cell.angle_beta   90.00
_cell.angle_gamma   90.00
#
_symmetry.space_group_name_H-M   'P 1'
#
loop_
_entity.id
_entity.type
_entity.pdbx_description
1 polymer ?
#
loop_
_entity_poly.entity_id
_entity_poly.type
_entity_poly.pdbx_seq_one_letter_code
_entity_poly.pdbx_strand_id
1 'polypeptide(L)'
;MTANVDWPDQLPLPTFQGYNIEPTDSILRTEMESGAARQRAQFTQTPTRIAVRWRFTMWQFALFESWWKHKAREGAAYFNITLLGGLGMVDHEARFIGKGSGSYTVEVLRGGKAGNPDYRQGVTWIVSSTLEVRERAILSDEALDIALQEDVPGLIAAINDVHSLIHTTMPGPATWS
;
A
#
# COMPACT_ATOMS: atom_id res chain seq x y z
N MET A 1 8.30 11.67 -11.99
CA MET A 1 9.71 11.45 -11.60
C MET A 1 9.68 10.44 -10.47
N THR A 2 10.31 9.28 -10.66
CA THR A 2 10.37 8.21 -9.66
C THR A 2 11.42 8.54 -8.59
N ALA A 3 11.20 8.17 -7.33
CA ALA A 3 12.21 8.37 -6.30
C ALA A 3 13.46 7.51 -6.58
N ASN A 4 14.65 7.97 -6.18
CA ASN A 4 15.92 7.24 -6.33
C ASN A 4 16.25 6.37 -5.10
N VAL A 5 15.24 6.06 -4.29
CA VAL A 5 15.37 5.25 -3.09
C VAL A 5 14.25 4.23 -3.15
N ASP A 6 14.60 2.96 -3.03
CA ASP A 6 13.63 1.88 -3.01
C ASP A 6 13.49 1.31 -1.60
N TRP A 7 12.30 0.79 -1.32
CA TRP A 7 12.08 -0.06 -0.16
C TRP A 7 13.00 -1.29 -0.25
N PRO A 8 13.73 -1.65 0.82
CA PRO A 8 14.66 -2.78 0.77
C PRO A 8 13.95 -4.11 0.58
N ASP A 9 14.41 -4.92 -0.39
CA ASP A 9 13.89 -6.28 -0.64
C ASP A 9 14.00 -7.22 0.57
N GLN A 10 14.92 -6.93 1.50
CA GLN A 10 15.12 -7.71 2.73
C GLN A 10 14.07 -7.38 3.81
N LEU A 11 13.29 -6.31 3.63
CA LEU A 11 12.21 -5.93 4.54
C LEU A 11 10.86 -6.36 3.94
N PRO A 12 10.00 -7.04 4.72
CA PRO A 12 8.68 -7.41 4.23
C PRO A 12 7.84 -6.17 3.90
N LEU A 13 6.88 -6.33 3.00
CA LEU A 13 5.84 -5.33 2.75
C LEU A 13 4.91 -5.17 3.97
N PRO A 14 4.18 -4.05 4.08
CA PRO A 14 3.23 -3.85 5.16
C PRO A 14 2.19 -4.97 5.24
N THR A 15 1.82 -5.31 6.47
CA THR A 15 0.67 -6.17 6.75
C THR A 15 -0.64 -5.43 6.49
N PHE A 16 -1.69 -6.18 6.14
CA PHE A 16 -3.04 -5.61 5.97
C PHE A 16 -3.71 -5.21 7.29
N GLN A 17 -3.16 -5.62 8.43
CA GLN A 17 -3.75 -5.31 9.74
C GLN A 17 -3.54 -3.83 10.08
N GLY A 18 -4.64 -3.09 10.22
CA GLY A 18 -4.61 -1.65 10.47
C GLY A 18 -4.30 -0.83 9.23
N TYR A 19 -4.39 -1.43 8.04
CA TYR A 19 -4.23 -0.76 6.77
C TYR A 19 -5.43 0.16 6.53
N ASN A 20 -5.20 1.47 6.47
CA ASN A 20 -6.24 2.46 6.22
C ASN A 20 -5.77 3.42 5.13
N ILE A 21 -6.62 3.66 4.13
CA ILE A 21 -6.37 4.60 3.04
C ILE A 21 -7.24 5.83 3.27
N GLU A 22 -6.61 6.96 3.57
CA GLU A 22 -7.25 8.25 3.81
C GLU A 22 -6.82 9.22 2.70
N PRO A 23 -7.61 9.36 1.61
CA PRO A 23 -7.40 10.44 0.66
C PRO A 23 -7.53 11.78 1.40
N THR A 24 -6.57 12.68 1.22
CA THR A 24 -6.74 14.04 1.73
C THR A 24 -7.81 14.73 0.87
N ASP A 25 -8.52 15.74 1.40
CA ASP A 25 -9.45 16.54 0.61
C ASP A 25 -8.68 17.50 -0.32
N SER A 26 -9.01 17.53 -1.61
CA SER A 26 -8.48 18.49 -2.58
C SER A 26 -9.41 19.68 -2.85
N ILE A 27 -10.54 19.74 -2.14
CA ILE A 27 -11.60 20.72 -2.37
C ILE A 27 -11.58 21.73 -1.23
N LEU A 28 -11.13 22.95 -1.53
CA LEU A 28 -11.28 24.07 -0.63
C LEU A 28 -12.70 24.64 -0.81
N ARG A 29 -13.53 24.51 0.22
CA ARG A 29 -14.89 25.07 0.24
C ARG A 29 -14.83 26.48 0.84
N THR A 30 -15.18 27.49 0.05
CA THR A 30 -15.39 28.85 0.55
C THR A 30 -16.88 29.06 0.76
N GLU A 31 -17.29 29.29 2.00
CA GLU A 31 -18.66 29.72 2.31
C GLU A 31 -18.85 31.18 1.90
N MET A 32 -20.00 31.48 1.30
CA MET A 32 -20.36 32.83 0.86
C MET A 32 -21.45 33.35 1.80
N GLU A 33 -21.35 34.63 2.19
CA GLU A 33 -22.32 35.32 3.05
C GLU A 33 -23.73 35.35 2.43
N SER A 34 -23.84 35.26 1.10
CA SER A 34 -25.06 34.86 0.39
C SER A 34 -24.72 34.16 -0.94
N GLY A 35 -25.53 33.17 -1.34
CA GLY A 35 -25.38 32.40 -2.59
C GLY A 35 -24.80 30.98 -2.42
N ALA A 36 -24.82 30.20 -3.50
CA ALA A 36 -24.30 28.83 -3.50
C ALA A 36 -22.78 28.81 -3.32
N ALA A 37 -22.30 27.96 -2.41
CA ALA A 37 -20.87 27.81 -2.12
C ALA A 37 -20.10 27.41 -3.39
N ARG A 38 -19.00 28.11 -3.67
CA ARG A 38 -18.13 27.81 -4.81
C ARG A 38 -17.09 26.78 -4.38
N GLN A 39 -17.06 25.63 -5.05
CA GLN A 39 -16.01 24.64 -4.92
C GLN A 39 -14.99 24.82 -6.03
N ARG A 40 -13.70 24.77 -5.70
CA ARG A 40 -12.60 24.73 -6.66
C ARG A 40 -11.71 23.55 -6.30
N ALA A 41 -11.50 22.62 -7.23
CA ALA A 41 -10.45 21.62 -7.09
C ALA A 41 -9.10 22.36 -7.07
N GLN A 42 -8.40 22.28 -5.95
CA GLN A 42 -7.17 23.05 -5.73
C GLN A 42 -5.93 22.29 -6.23
N PHE A 43 -6.03 20.96 -6.32
CA PHE A 43 -4.96 20.08 -6.79
C PHE A 43 -5.53 19.00 -7.72
N THR A 44 -4.87 18.77 -8.86
CA THR A 44 -5.16 17.65 -9.78
C THR A 44 -4.78 16.30 -9.16
N GLN A 45 -3.83 16.31 -8.22
CA GLN A 45 -3.36 15.13 -7.50
C GLN A 45 -3.45 15.38 -6.01
N THR A 46 -4.18 14.51 -5.30
CA THR A 46 -4.36 14.64 -3.87
C THR A 46 -3.50 13.64 -3.13
N PRO A 47 -2.54 14.10 -2.28
CA PRO A 47 -1.72 13.18 -1.51
C PRO A 47 -2.62 12.31 -0.62
N THR A 48 -2.35 11.01 -0.63
CA THR A 48 -3.14 10.02 0.10
C THR A 48 -2.32 9.51 1.27
N ARG A 49 -2.91 9.47 2.46
CA ARG A 49 -2.27 8.95 3.66
C ARG A 49 -2.63 7.48 3.82
N ILE A 50 -1.63 6.63 3.99
CA ILE A 50 -1.81 5.20 4.19
C ILE A 50 -1.19 4.80 5.51
N ALA A 51 -2.03 4.35 6.45
CA ALA A 51 -1.55 3.74 7.68
C ALA A 51 -0.99 2.35 7.36
N VAL A 52 0.24 2.09 7.76
CA VAL A 52 0.97 0.86 7.45
C VAL A 52 1.53 0.25 8.72
N ARG A 53 1.60 -1.08 8.75
CA ARG A 53 2.14 -1.84 9.86
C ARG A 53 3.02 -2.97 9.37
N TRP A 54 4.25 -3.04 9.83
CA TRP A 54 5.18 -4.12 9.53
C TRP A 54 5.41 -5.03 10.72
N ARG A 55 5.76 -6.27 10.43
CA ARG A 55 6.16 -7.28 11.40
C ARG A 55 7.60 -7.69 11.10
N PHE A 56 8.53 -7.30 11.96
CA PHE A 56 9.95 -7.53 11.76
C PHE A 56 10.54 -8.52 12.76
N THR A 57 11.47 -9.33 12.28
CA THR A 57 12.48 -9.99 13.13
C THR A 57 13.45 -8.96 13.71
N MET A 58 14.28 -9.37 14.68
CA MET A 58 15.33 -8.51 15.24
C MET A 58 16.28 -7.94 14.16
N TRP A 59 16.71 -8.76 13.21
CA TRP A 59 17.58 -8.33 12.12
C TRP A 59 16.89 -7.33 11.19
N GLN A 60 15.63 -7.61 10.79
CA GLN A 60 14.86 -6.72 9.93
C GLN A 60 14.59 -5.37 10.60
N PHE A 61 14.35 -5.34 11.92
CA PHE A 61 14.16 -4.09 12.63
C PHE A 61 15.43 -3.23 12.62
N ALA A 62 16.60 -3.82 12.92
CA ALA A 62 17.88 -3.10 12.85
C ALA A 62 18.19 -2.58 11.44
N LEU A 63 17.86 -3.37 10.42
CA LEU A 63 17.99 -2.96 9.02
C LEU A 63 17.04 -1.80 8.68
N PHE A 64 15.78 -1.88 9.12
CA PHE A 64 14.80 -0.81 8.94
C PHE A 64 15.26 0.51 9.56
N GLU A 65 15.71 0.50 10.82
CA GLU A 65 16.19 1.72 11.49
C GLU A 65 17.37 2.35 10.75
N SER A 66 18.32 1.52 10.31
CA SER A 66 19.49 1.97 9.55
C SER A 66 19.09 2.56 8.19
N TRP A 67 18.23 1.86 7.44
CA TRP A 67 17.74 2.36 6.15
C TRP A 67 16.91 3.63 6.32
N TRP A 68 16.03 3.69 7.31
CA TRP A 68 15.20 4.86 7.58
C TRP A 68 16.06 6.11 7.86
N LYS A 69 17.09 5.96 8.70
CA LYS A 69 18.02 7.05 9.00
C LYS A 69 18.85 7.47 7.78
N HIS A 70 19.47 6.52 7.10
CA HIS A 70 20.50 6.80 6.09
C HIS A 70 19.97 7.00 4.66
N LYS A 71 18.88 6.32 4.30
CA LYS A 71 18.31 6.32 2.94
C LYS A 71 17.01 7.12 2.88
N ALA A 72 16.09 6.90 3.82
CA ALA A 72 14.85 7.67 3.91
C ALA A 72 15.04 9.07 4.54
N ARG A 73 16.27 9.44 4.92
CA ARG A 73 16.62 10.73 5.55
C ARG A 73 15.71 11.06 6.74
N GLU A 74 15.59 10.11 7.66
CA GLU A 74 14.73 10.23 8.85
C GLU A 74 13.26 10.48 8.48
N GLY A 75 12.83 9.92 7.35
CA GLY A 75 11.48 10.01 6.81
C GLY A 75 11.23 11.17 5.85
N ALA A 76 12.19 12.10 5.68
CA ALA A 76 12.02 13.27 4.82
C ALA A 76 12.11 12.95 3.32
N ALA A 77 12.81 11.88 2.93
CA ALA A 77 12.95 11.49 1.53
C ALA A 77 11.76 10.65 1.04
N TYR A 78 11.39 10.87 -0.22
CA TYR A 78 10.51 9.96 -0.95
C TYR A 78 11.24 8.67 -1.33
N PHE A 79 10.52 7.56 -1.34
CA PHE A 79 10.99 6.25 -1.75
C PHE A 79 9.89 5.47 -2.46
N ASN A 80 10.26 4.48 -3.27
CA ASN A 80 9.31 3.60 -3.95
C ASN A 80 8.99 2.40 -3.06
N ILE A 81 7.72 2.05 -2.94
CA ILE A 81 7.25 0.88 -2.20
C ILE A 81 5.96 0.34 -2.82
N THR A 82 5.86 -0.98 -2.91
CA THR A 82 4.64 -1.65 -3.35
C THR A 82 3.63 -1.67 -2.21
N LEU A 83 2.45 -1.10 -2.42
CA LEU A 83 1.37 -1.03 -1.44
C LEU A 83 0.06 -1.52 -2.06
N LEU A 84 -0.88 -1.91 -1.20
CA LEU A 84 -2.21 -2.30 -1.64
C LEU A 84 -3.04 -1.04 -1.95
N GLY A 85 -3.55 -0.96 -3.17
CA GLY A 85 -4.49 0.05 -3.62
C GLY A 85 -5.73 -0.56 -4.27
N GLY A 86 -6.57 0.27 -4.89
CA GLY A 86 -7.79 -0.17 -5.59
C GLY A 86 -7.54 -1.04 -6.82
N LEU A 87 -6.31 -1.00 -7.37
CA LEU A 87 -5.86 -1.82 -8.50
C LEU A 87 -5.01 -3.03 -8.05
N GLY A 88 -5.04 -3.38 -6.76
CA GLY A 88 -4.21 -4.43 -6.18
C GLY A 88 -2.87 -3.91 -5.66
N MET A 89 -1.83 -4.75 -5.69
CA MET A 89 -0.48 -4.39 -5.25
C MET A 89 0.22 -3.59 -6.36
N VAL A 90 0.48 -2.32 -6.11
CA VAL A 90 1.07 -1.41 -7.08
C VAL A 90 2.17 -0.59 -6.44
N ASP A 91 3.14 -0.16 -7.24
CA ASP A 91 4.24 0.67 -6.77
C ASP A 91 3.78 2.11 -6.55
N HIS A 92 4.18 2.66 -5.41
CA HIS A 92 3.87 4.02 -5.01
C HIS A 92 5.13 4.76 -4.62
N GLU A 93 5.21 6.04 -5.02
CA GLU A 93 6.16 6.98 -4.45
C GLU A 93 5.58 7.52 -3.13
N ALA A 94 6.22 7.14 -2.02
CA ALA A 94 5.75 7.43 -0.68
C ALA A 94 6.84 8.11 0.16
N ARG A 95 6.43 8.82 1.21
CA ARG A 95 7.32 9.28 2.29
C ARG A 95 6.68 9.06 3.64
N PHE A 96 7.49 9.02 4.69
CA PHE A 96 6.98 8.94 6.04
C PHE A 96 6.41 10.29 6.47
N ILE A 97 5.27 10.28 7.16
CA ILE A 97 4.73 11.47 7.82
C ILE A 97 4.56 11.22 9.31
N GLY A 98 4.98 12.18 10.12
CA GLY A 98 4.88 12.10 11.56
C GLY A 98 3.46 12.39 12.05
N LYS A 99 2.98 11.61 13.03
CA LYS A 99 1.80 11.95 13.85
C LYS A 99 2.26 12.57 15.17
N GLY A 100 2.86 13.76 15.10
CA GLY A 100 3.32 14.53 16.27
C GLY A 100 4.68 14.09 16.82
N SER A 101 4.76 12.93 17.49
CA SER A 101 5.96 12.51 18.27
C SER A 101 7.07 11.84 17.44
N GLY A 102 6.78 11.45 16.19
CA GLY A 102 7.74 10.80 15.31
C GLY A 102 7.10 10.20 14.07
N SER A 103 7.94 9.77 13.13
CA SER A 103 7.52 9.20 11.83
C SER A 103 7.05 7.75 11.92
N TYR A 104 7.37 7.01 12.99
CA TYR A 104 6.89 5.65 13.22
C TYR A 104 6.84 5.34 14.73
N THR A 105 6.09 4.32 15.10
CA THR A 105 6.03 3.75 16.46
C THR A 105 6.43 2.29 16.43
N VAL A 106 6.90 1.78 17.58
CA VAL A 106 7.42 0.43 17.71
C VAL A 106 6.79 -0.24 18.94
N GLU A 107 6.19 -1.39 18.73
CA GLU A 107 5.67 -2.27 19.79
C GLU A 107 6.43 -3.60 19.77
N VAL A 108 6.80 -4.08 20.95
CA VAL A 108 7.56 -5.33 21.10
C VAL A 108 6.62 -6.44 21.54
N LEU A 109 6.44 -7.44 20.69
CA LEU A 109 5.72 -8.66 21.02
C LEU A 109 6.73 -9.75 21.37
N ARG A 110 6.74 -10.18 22.63
CA ARG A 110 7.52 -11.35 23.05
C ARG A 110 6.82 -12.61 22.55
N GLY A 111 7.36 -13.22 21.50
CA GLY A 111 7.06 -14.60 21.13
C GLY A 111 8.00 -15.55 21.86
N GLY A 112 7.47 -16.69 22.30
CA GLY A 112 8.22 -17.75 22.98
C GLY A 112 7.27 -18.65 23.77
N LYS A 113 7.57 -19.95 23.88
CA LYS A 113 6.89 -20.82 24.83
C LYS A 113 7.23 -20.36 26.25
N ALA A 114 6.24 -20.35 27.15
CA ALA A 114 6.48 -20.15 28.57
C ALA A 114 7.58 -21.14 29.04
N GLY A 115 8.66 -20.62 29.64
CA GLY A 115 9.79 -21.43 30.12
C GLY A 115 11.04 -21.45 29.22
N ASN A 116 11.06 -20.83 28.03
CA ASN A 116 12.31 -20.63 27.29
C ASN A 116 12.98 -19.30 27.72
N PRO A 117 14.16 -19.32 28.37
CA PRO A 117 14.85 -18.11 28.83
C PRO A 117 15.60 -17.37 27.73
N ASP A 118 15.71 -17.92 26.51
CA ASP A 118 16.34 -17.22 25.39
C ASP A 118 15.45 -16.09 24.87
N TYR A 119 15.62 -14.91 25.48
CA TYR A 119 14.93 -13.67 25.14
C TYR A 119 15.19 -13.20 23.71
N ARG A 120 16.19 -13.75 23.00
CA ARG A 120 16.50 -13.41 21.60
C ARG A 120 15.64 -14.20 20.62
N GLN A 121 15.11 -15.35 21.04
CA GLN A 121 14.31 -16.22 20.18
C GLN A 121 12.82 -15.93 20.35
N GLY A 122 12.22 -15.35 19.30
CA GLY A 122 10.77 -15.15 19.20
C GLY A 122 10.28 -13.72 19.43
N VAL A 123 11.15 -12.77 19.76
CA VAL A 123 10.77 -11.35 19.78
C VAL A 123 10.41 -10.88 18.38
N THR A 124 9.24 -10.28 18.27
CA THR A 124 8.76 -9.65 17.05
C THR A 124 8.53 -8.18 17.29
N TRP A 125 9.04 -7.36 16.38
CA TRP A 125 8.86 -5.92 16.39
C TRP A 125 7.71 -5.56 15.46
N ILE A 126 6.69 -4.90 16.00
CA ILE A 126 5.58 -4.34 15.23
C ILE A 126 5.87 -2.86 15.03
N VAL A 127 6.18 -2.49 13.79
CA VAL A 127 6.45 -1.10 13.42
C VAL A 127 5.22 -0.54 12.75
N SER A 128 4.69 0.57 13.24
CA SER A 128 3.53 1.24 12.64
C SER A 128 3.89 2.65 12.19
N SER A 129 3.38 3.07 11.04
CA SER A 129 3.65 4.40 10.49
C SER A 129 2.49 4.87 9.61
N THR A 130 2.53 6.12 9.19
CA THR A 130 1.69 6.67 8.13
C THR A 130 2.57 7.12 6.98
N LEU A 131 2.27 6.61 5.79
CA LEU A 131 2.93 7.00 4.55
C LEU A 131 2.06 8.02 3.82
N GLU A 132 2.67 9.08 3.31
CA GLU A 132 2.04 9.96 2.33
C GLU A 132 2.47 9.54 0.93
N VAL A 133 1.50 9.10 0.14
CA VAL A 133 1.67 8.72 -1.26
C VAL A 133 1.35 9.91 -2.14
N ARG A 134 2.27 10.25 -3.05
CA ARG A 134 2.13 11.42 -3.94
C ARG A 134 1.04 11.20 -4.99
N GLU A 135 1.10 10.05 -5.66
CA GLU A 135 0.16 9.66 -6.72
C GLU A 135 -0.39 8.26 -6.44
N ARG A 136 -1.72 8.15 -6.42
CA ARG A 136 -2.40 6.86 -6.29
C ARG A 136 -2.75 6.37 -7.67
N ALA A 137 -2.37 5.13 -7.97
CA ALA A 137 -2.84 4.45 -9.17
C ALA A 137 -4.36 4.25 -9.07
N ILE A 138 -5.09 4.90 -9.97
CA ILE A 138 -6.52 4.76 -10.18
C ILE A 138 -6.75 4.32 -11.63
N LEU A 139 -7.95 3.85 -11.96
CA LEU A 139 -8.32 3.61 -13.35
C LEU A 139 -8.12 4.89 -14.17
N SER A 140 -7.62 4.77 -15.39
CA SER A 140 -7.66 5.89 -16.34
C SER A 140 -9.11 6.17 -16.72
N ASP A 141 -9.39 7.37 -17.22
CA ASP A 141 -10.75 7.76 -17.63
C ASP A 141 -11.31 6.78 -18.67
N GLU A 142 -10.48 6.33 -19.62
CA GLU A 142 -10.90 5.37 -20.65
C GLU A 142 -11.20 3.98 -20.06
N ALA A 143 -10.36 3.52 -19.12
CA ALA A 143 -10.59 2.24 -18.45
C ALA A 143 -11.84 2.28 -17.55
N LEU A 144 -12.10 3.44 -16.92
CA LEU A 144 -13.31 3.68 -16.16
C LEU A 144 -14.56 3.66 -17.05
N ASP A 145 -14.52 4.34 -18.20
CA ASP A 145 -15.63 4.37 -19.14
C ASP A 145 -16.02 2.97 -19.63
N ILE A 146 -15.03 2.14 -19.94
CA ILE A 146 -15.25 0.72 -20.30
C ILE A 146 -15.87 -0.03 -19.10
N ALA A 147 -15.29 0.11 -17.91
CA ALA A 147 -15.74 -0.59 -16.72
C ALA A 147 -17.17 -0.21 -16.28
N LEU A 148 -17.63 0.99 -16.63
CA LEU A 148 -18.99 1.46 -16.34
C LEU A 148 -20.02 1.01 -17.39
N GLN A 149 -19.59 0.73 -18.63
CA GLN A 149 -20.45 0.27 -19.71
C GLN A 149 -20.58 -1.24 -19.77
N GLU A 150 -19.53 -1.96 -19.37
CA GLU A 150 -19.44 -3.42 -19.48
C GLU A 150 -19.65 -4.12 -18.13
N ASP A 151 -20.24 -5.32 -18.14
CA ASP A 151 -20.24 -6.22 -16.98
C ASP A 151 -18.88 -6.92 -16.84
N VAL A 152 -17.86 -6.16 -16.42
CA VAL A 152 -16.50 -6.67 -16.22
C VAL A 152 -16.46 -7.86 -15.26
N PRO A 153 -17.19 -7.89 -14.13
CA PRO A 153 -17.28 -9.08 -13.28
C PRO A 153 -17.83 -10.30 -14.01
N GLY A 154 -18.91 -10.14 -14.79
CA GLY A 154 -19.49 -11.19 -15.60
C GLY A 154 -18.51 -11.72 -16.66
N LEU A 155 -17.74 -10.83 -17.30
CA LEU A 155 -16.70 -11.20 -18.26
C LEU A 155 -15.59 -12.03 -17.60
N ILE A 156 -15.10 -11.62 -16.42
CA ILE A 156 -14.07 -12.35 -15.68
C ILE A 156 -14.58 -13.74 -15.26
N ALA A 157 -15.83 -13.83 -14.79
CA ALA A 157 -16.46 -15.11 -14.46
C ALA A 157 -16.54 -16.03 -15.70
N ALA A 158 -17.00 -15.51 -16.84
CA ALA A 158 -17.07 -16.27 -18.08
C ALA A 158 -15.69 -16.76 -18.57
N ILE A 159 -14.64 -15.93 -18.44
CA ILE A 159 -13.26 -16.33 -18.77
C ILE A 159 -12.82 -17.50 -17.88
N ASN A 160 -13.07 -17.43 -16.58
CA ASN A 160 -12.71 -18.50 -15.65
C ASN A 160 -13.49 -19.78 -15.91
N ASP A 161 -14.78 -19.67 -16.26
CA ASP A 161 -15.62 -20.81 -16.62
C ASP A 161 -15.11 -21.48 -17.90
N VAL A 162 -14.77 -20.70 -18.93
CA VAL A 162 -14.17 -21.22 -20.18
C VAL A 162 -12.80 -21.86 -19.91
N HIS A 163 -11.94 -21.22 -19.12
CA HIS A 163 -10.64 -21.77 -18.74
C HIS A 163 -10.81 -23.11 -18.02
N SER A 164 -11.70 -23.17 -17.02
CA SER A 164 -12.04 -24.39 -16.32
C SER A 164 -12.58 -25.44 -17.28
N LEU A 165 -13.52 -25.10 -18.17
CA LEU A 165 -14.09 -26.01 -19.15
C LEU A 165 -13.00 -26.63 -20.04
N ILE A 166 -12.11 -25.82 -20.61
CA ILE A 166 -11.00 -26.27 -21.47
C ILE A 166 -10.06 -27.20 -20.69
N HIS A 167 -9.66 -26.83 -19.47
CA HIS A 167 -8.62 -27.57 -18.75
C HIS A 167 -9.14 -28.76 -17.94
N THR A 168 -10.43 -28.82 -17.62
CA THR A 168 -11.00 -29.89 -16.79
C THR A 168 -11.93 -30.81 -17.55
N THR A 169 -12.80 -30.27 -18.41
CA THR A 169 -13.84 -31.05 -19.09
C THR A 169 -13.49 -31.39 -20.53
N MET A 170 -12.66 -30.57 -21.17
CA MET A 170 -12.16 -30.79 -22.52
C MET A 170 -10.62 -30.76 -22.58
N PRO A 171 -9.89 -31.49 -21.71
CA PRO A 171 -8.45 -31.56 -21.83
C PRO A 171 -8.15 -32.27 -23.16
N GLY A 172 -7.82 -31.48 -24.18
CA GLY A 172 -7.46 -32.01 -25.49
C GLY A 172 -6.31 -32.99 -25.36
N PRO A 173 -6.15 -33.94 -26.30
CA PRO A 173 -4.93 -34.74 -26.35
C PRO A 173 -3.76 -33.76 -26.44
N ALA A 174 -2.84 -33.80 -25.48
CA ALA A 174 -1.69 -32.92 -25.41
C ALA A 174 -0.69 -33.25 -26.55
N THR A 175 -1.11 -33.04 -27.80
CA THR A 175 -0.35 -33.31 -29.01
C THR A 175 -0.43 -32.09 -29.92
N TRP A 176 0.43 -31.12 -29.63
CA TRP A 176 1.00 -30.29 -30.69
C TRP A 176 2.20 -31.07 -31.23
N SER A 177 1.97 -31.85 -32.28
CA SER A 177 3.00 -32.46 -33.13
C SER A 177 3.15 -31.64 -34.40
#